data_AF-C7R3P4-F1
#
_entry.id   AF-C7R3P4-F1
#
_cell.length_a   1.000
_cell.length_b   1.000
_cell.length_c   1.000
_cell.angle_alpha   90.00
_cell.angle_beta   90.00
_cell.angle_gamma   90.00
#
_symmetry.space_group_name_H-M   'P 1'
#
loop_
_entity.id
_entity.type
_entity.pdbx_description
1 polymer ?
#
loop_
_entity_poly.entity_id
_entity_poly.type
_entity_poly.pdbx_seq_one_letter_code
_entity_poly.pdbx_strand_id
1 'polypeptide(L)'
;MVVHLGTHHDIPDGPALVGFVVSKAVGNAVTRNKVKRRLRAITREHLNLLHPGEVLVVRALPTAATARYELLERDYVRLVSMCRHKRGARA
;
A
#
# COMPACT_ATOMS: atom_id res chain seq x y z
N MET A 1 4.39 -7.70 -2.94
CA MET A 1 4.57 -6.59 -1.96
C MET A 1 4.04 -7.04 -0.60
N VAL A 2 4.19 -6.23 0.45
CA VAL A 2 3.55 -6.47 1.77
C VAL A 2 2.76 -5.22 2.15
N VAL A 3 1.61 -5.37 2.78
CA VAL A 3 0.81 -4.25 3.30
C VAL A 3 0.58 -4.40 4.79
N HIS A 4 0.58 -3.27 5.50
CA HIS A 4 0.23 -3.19 6.92
C HIS A 4 -0.89 -2.16 7.06
N LEU A 5 -1.98 -2.54 7.74
CA LEU A 5 -3.14 -1.68 7.95
C LEU A 5 -3.32 -1.40 9.45
N GLY A 6 -3.14 -0.14 9.82
CA GLY A 6 -3.29 0.39 11.16
C GLY A 6 -4.42 1.42 11.25
N THR A 7 -4.63 1.94 12.46
CA THR A 7 -5.53 3.06 12.74
C THR A 7 -4.72 4.14 13.43
N HIS A 8 -4.97 5.40 13.06
CA HIS A 8 -4.40 6.58 13.68
C HIS A 8 -5.23 6.93 14.91
N HIS A 9 -4.69 6.68 16.11
CA HIS A 9 -5.46 6.87 17.34
C HIS A 9 -5.68 8.34 17.70
N ASP A 10 -4.77 9.23 17.31
CA ASP A 10 -4.90 10.66 17.64
C ASP A 10 -5.86 11.42 16.71
N ILE A 11 -6.23 10.83 15.55
CA ILE A 11 -7.09 11.46 14.54
C ILE A 11 -8.02 10.39 13.93
N PRO A 12 -8.96 9.85 14.71
CA PRO A 12 -9.81 8.72 14.29
C PRO A 12 -10.70 9.05 13.09
N ASP A 13 -11.09 10.31 12.91
CA ASP A 13 -11.90 10.78 11.78
C ASP A 13 -11.07 11.51 10.71
N GLY A 14 -9.73 11.42 10.81
CA GLY A 14 -8.80 12.07 9.89
C GLY A 14 -8.79 11.43 8.50
N PRO A 15 -8.10 12.04 7.52
CA PRO A 15 -7.92 11.40 6.21
C PRO A 15 -7.10 10.12 6.35
N ALA A 16 -7.39 9.11 5.53
CA ALA A 16 -6.56 7.93 5.43
C ALA A 16 -5.13 8.30 5.01
N LEU A 17 -4.13 7.78 5.70
CA LEU A 17 -2.73 8.05 5.43
C LEU A 17 -2.08 6.85 4.76
N VAL A 18 -1.31 7.08 3.70
CA VAL A 18 -0.62 6.01 2.96
C VAL A 18 0.89 6.25 2.86
N GLY A 19 1.66 5.33 3.42
CA GLY A 19 3.12 5.31 3.36
C GLY A 19 3.65 4.28 2.36
N PHE A 20 4.70 4.64 1.61
CA PHE A 20 5.36 3.74 0.65
C PHE A 20 6.82 3.48 1.03
N VAL A 21 7.14 2.24 1.38
CA VAL A 21 8.50 1.80 1.71
C VAL A 21 9.09 1.05 0.51
N VAL A 22 10.13 1.62 -0.09
CA VAL A 22 10.86 1.03 -1.22
C VAL A 22 12.35 1.00 -0.89
N SER A 23 12.84 -0.17 -0.46
CA SER A 23 14.21 -0.34 0.03
C SER A 23 15.25 -0.39 -1.10
N LYS A 24 16.54 -0.31 -0.75
CA LYS A 24 17.66 -0.44 -1.71
C LYS A 24 17.64 -1.77 -2.48
N ALA A 25 17.11 -2.84 -1.88
CA ALA A 25 17.01 -4.16 -2.51
C ALA A 25 16.07 -4.19 -3.75
N VAL A 26 15.23 -3.17 -3.93
CA VAL A 26 14.37 -3.02 -5.13
C VAL A 26 15.16 -2.49 -6.33
N GLY A 27 16.28 -1.79 -6.09
CA GLY A 27 17.15 -1.29 -7.16
C GLY A 27 17.64 0.15 -6.92
N ASN A 28 18.17 0.75 -7.98
CA ASN A 28 18.67 2.12 -7.96
C ASN A 28 17.56 3.16 -7.72
N ALA A 29 17.92 4.43 -7.58
CA ALA A 29 16.96 5.52 -7.32
C ALA A 29 15.85 5.62 -8.38
N VAL A 30 16.18 5.43 -9.67
CA VAL A 30 15.22 5.51 -10.77
C VAL A 30 14.19 4.38 -10.69
N THR A 31 14.64 3.14 -10.51
CA THR A 31 13.75 1.98 -10.35
C THR A 31 12.86 2.14 -9.11
N ARG A 32 13.43 2.56 -7.98
CA ARG A 32 12.65 2.77 -6.74
C ARG A 32 11.61 3.88 -6.90
N ASN A 33 11.95 4.98 -7.56
CA ASN A 33 11.03 6.08 -7.81
C ASN A 33 9.93 5.68 -8.80
N LYS A 34 10.25 4.88 -9.82
CA LYS A 34 9.26 4.30 -10.74
C LYS A 34 8.26 3.42 -10.00
N VAL A 35 8.73 2.51 -9.13
CA VAL A 35 7.86 1.67 -8.30
C VAL A 35 7.00 2.51 -7.36
N LYS A 36 7.60 3.49 -6.66
CA LYS A 36 6.86 4.39 -5.77
C LYS A 36 5.79 5.19 -6.51
N ARG A 37 6.09 5.70 -7.71
CA ARG A 37 5.11 6.40 -8.55
C ARG A 37 3.96 5.50 -8.98
N ARG A 38 4.24 4.28 -9.42
CA ARG A 38 3.21 3.30 -9.80
C ARG A 38 2.31 2.95 -8.61
N LEU A 39 2.88 2.67 -7.44
CA LEU A 39 2.10 2.35 -6.25
C LEU A 39 1.22 3.53 -5.80
N ARG A 40 1.69 4.78 -5.94
CA ARG A 40 0.87 5.97 -5.69
C ARG A 40 -0.30 6.10 -6.65
N ALA A 41 -0.09 5.84 -7.94
CA ALA A 41 -1.16 5.87 -8.94
C ALA A 41 -2.24 4.84 -8.60
N ILE A 42 -1.84 3.59 -8.37
CA ILE A 42 -2.72 2.49 -7.93
C ILE A 42 -3.48 2.90 -6.66
N THR A 43 -2.77 3.37 -5.64
CA THR A 43 -3.44 3.76 -4.38
C THR A 43 -4.46 4.87 -4.61
N ARG A 44 -4.16 5.83 -5.48
CA ARG A 44 -5.08 6.94 -5.81
C ARG A 44 -6.37 6.45 -6.46
N GLU A 45 -6.27 5.48 -7.36
CA GLU A 45 -7.41 4.84 -8.05
C GLU A 45 -8.28 4.05 -7.07
N HIS A 46 -7.70 3.56 -5.98
CA HIS A 46 -8.34 2.65 -5.02
C HIS A 46 -8.46 3.25 -3.60
N LEU A 47 -8.48 4.58 -3.45
CA LEU A 47 -8.58 5.26 -2.14
C LEU A 47 -9.87 4.90 -1.39
N ASN A 48 -10.94 4.59 -2.11
CA ASN A 48 -12.21 4.14 -1.56
C ASN A 48 -12.14 2.82 -0.80
N LEU A 49 -11.03 2.06 -0.91
CA LEU A 49 -10.79 0.87 -0.10
C LEU A 49 -10.34 1.18 1.33
N LEU A 50 -9.99 2.45 1.62
CA LEU A 50 -9.50 2.92 2.92
C LEU A 50 -10.57 3.74 3.64
N HIS A 51 -10.66 3.56 4.95
CA HIS A 51 -11.58 4.32 5.80
C HIS A 51 -10.87 5.52 6.45
N PRO A 52 -11.62 6.56 6.88
CA PRO A 52 -11.07 7.62 7.71
C PRO A 52 -10.31 7.07 8.93
N GLY A 53 -9.24 7.75 9.31
CA GLY A 53 -8.36 7.38 10.41
C GLY A 53 -7.47 6.16 10.12
N GLU A 54 -7.56 5.49 8.97
CA GLU A 54 -6.69 4.37 8.68
C GLU A 54 -5.28 4.80 8.24
N VAL A 55 -4.29 3.98 8.61
CA VAL A 55 -2.90 4.14 8.18
C VAL A 55 -2.46 2.89 7.41
N LEU A 56 -2.25 3.04 6.11
CA LEU A 56 -1.75 1.97 5.24
C LEU A 56 -0.26 2.15 4.96
N VAL A 57 0.54 1.11 5.20
CA VAL A 57 1.95 1.07 4.79
C VAL A 57 2.14 -0.02 3.73
N VAL A 58 2.55 0.38 2.53
CA VAL A 58 2.86 -0.53 1.42
C VAL A 58 4.38 -0.67 1.29
N ARG A 59 4.88 -1.88 1.52
CA ARG A 59 6.29 -2.25 1.35
C ARG A 59 6.52 -2.98 0.03
N ALA A 60 7.28 -2.37 -0.85
CA ALA A 60 7.74 -3.00 -2.08
C ALA A 60 8.81 -4.07 -1.78
N LEU A 61 8.68 -5.24 -2.40
CA LEU A 61 9.68 -6.30 -2.39
C LEU A 61 10.52 -6.22 -3.68
N PRO A 62 11.71 -6.85 -3.76
CA PRO A 62 12.57 -6.80 -4.94
C PRO A 62 11.85 -7.13 -6.26
N THR A 63 10.91 -8.08 -6.23
CA THR A 63 10.07 -8.46 -7.39
C THR A 63 9.23 -7.32 -7.98
N ALA A 64 8.96 -6.25 -7.21
CA ALA A 64 8.23 -5.08 -7.70
C ALA A 64 9.02 -4.27 -8.75
N ALA A 65 10.34 -4.44 -8.83
CA ALA A 65 11.20 -3.72 -9.77
C ALA A 65 10.84 -4.01 -11.23
N THR A 66 10.52 -5.27 -11.54
CA THR A 66 10.24 -5.77 -12.88
C THR A 66 8.75 -6.12 -13.09
N ALA A 67 7.94 -6.06 -12.04
CA ALA A 67 6.51 -6.31 -12.14
C ALA A 67 5.81 -5.35 -13.12
N ARG A 68 4.88 -5.92 -13.89
CA ARG A 68 3.95 -5.14 -14.71
C ARG A 68 2.99 -4.35 -13.82
N TYR A 69 2.43 -3.26 -14.33
CA TYR A 69 1.55 -2.39 -13.55
C TYR A 69 0.32 -3.15 -13.05
N GLU A 70 -0.30 -3.94 -13.90
CA GLU A 70 -1.53 -4.68 -13.62
C GLU A 70 -1.32 -5.75 -12.53
N LEU A 71 -0.11 -6.32 -12.47
CA LEU A 71 0.25 -7.26 -11.42
C LEU A 71 0.42 -6.54 -10.07
N LEU A 72 1.03 -5.35 -10.06
CA LEU A 72 1.16 -4.54 -8.86
C LEU A 72 -0.21 -4.10 -8.33
N GLU A 73 -1.11 -3.69 -9.23
CA GLU A 73 -2.47 -3.28 -8.90
C GLU A 73 -3.27 -4.45 -8.33
N ARG A 74 -3.29 -5.59 -9.02
CA ARG A 74 -3.97 -6.80 -8.55
C ARG A 74 -3.48 -7.23 -7.17
N ASP A 75 -2.17 -7.24 -6.95
CA ASP A 75 -1.58 -7.58 -5.67
C ASP A 75 -1.99 -6.57 -4.58
N TYR A 76 -1.99 -5.27 -4.90
CA TYR A 76 -2.41 -4.21 -3.98
C TYR A 76 -3.87 -4.41 -3.53
N VAL A 77 -4.81 -4.49 -4.49
CA VAL A 77 -6.25 -4.63 -4.19
C VAL A 77 -6.52 -5.89 -3.38
N ARG A 78 -5.89 -7.02 -3.76
CA ARG A 78 -6.02 -8.28 -3.03
C ARG A 78 -5.55 -8.14 -1.59
N LEU A 79 -4.36 -7.59 -1.37
CA LEU A 79 -3.75 -7.51 -0.04
C LEU A 79 -4.49 -6.54 0.88
N VAL A 80 -4.89 -5.37 0.38
CA VAL A 80 -5.68 -4.40 1.16
C VAL A 80 -7.02 -4.99 1.57
N SER A 81 -7.71 -5.65 0.63
CA SER A 81 -8.97 -6.34 0.91
C SER A 81 -8.80 -7.42 1.98
N MET A 82 -7.78 -8.27 1.87
CA MET A 82 -7.51 -9.33 2.85
C MET A 82 -7.16 -8.79 4.25
N CYS A 83 -6.36 -7.72 4.34
CA CYS A 83 -6.00 -7.10 5.62
C CYS A 83 -7.23 -6.51 6.34
N ARG A 84 -8.17 -5.92 5.61
CA ARG A 84 -9.45 -5.45 6.18
C ARG A 84 -10.25 -6.59 6.81
N HIS A 85 -10.44 -7.69 6.09
CA HIS A 85 -11.22 -8.83 6.59
C HIS A 85 -10.60 -9.44 7.86
N LYS A 86 -9.27 -9.56 7.91
CA LYS A 86 -8.58 -10.08 9.09
C LYS A 86 -8.64 -9.17 10.31
N ARG A 87 -8.77 -7.84 10.11
CA ARG A 87 -8.99 -6.89 11.22
C ARG A 87 -10.40 -6.99 11.78
N GLY A 88 -11.42 -7.09 10.93
CA GLY A 88 -12.81 -7.25 11.37
C GLY A 88 -13.06 -8.56 12.14
N ALA A 89 -12.22 -9.58 11.95
CA ALA A 89 -12.28 -10.83 12.69
C ALA A 89 -11.47 -10.84 14.01
N ARG A 90 -10.75 -9.75 14.32
CA ARG A 90 -9.91 -9.60 15.54
C ARG A 90 -10.40 -8.50 16.49
N ALA A 91 -11.42 -7.75 16.11
CA ALA A 91 -12.11 -6.78 16.94
C ALA A 91 -13.34 -7.45 17.56
#